data_AF-I2CQ93-F1
#
_entry.id   AF-I2CQ93-F1
#
_cell.length_a   1.000
_cell.length_b   1.000
_cell.length_c   1.000
_cell.angle_alpha   90.00
_cell.angle_beta   90.00
_cell.angle_gamma   90.00
#
_symmetry.space_group_name_H-M   'P 1'
#
loop_
_entity.id
_entity.type
_entity.pdbx_description
1 polymer ?
#
loop_
_entity_poly.entity_id
_entity_poly.type
_entity_poly.pdbx_seq_one_letter_code
_entity_poly.pdbx_strand_id
1 'polypeptide(L)' 'EDHLYRQAQALGITLLTMAHRQALWKHHEYLLMLDGKGGWSFRPMQTLEPEAAEGNGDIKYT' A
#
# COMPACT_ATOMS: atom_id res chain seq x y z
N GLU A 1 -2.04 10.91 -12.24
CA GLU A 1 -1.36 9.63 -11.93
C GLU A 1 -2.33 8.44 -11.82
N ASP A 2 -3.49 8.58 -11.17
CA ASP A 2 -4.50 7.49 -11.04
C ASP A 2 -4.87 6.75 -12.34
N HIS A 3 -4.96 7.46 -13.46
CA HIS A 3 -5.29 6.84 -14.75
C HIS A 3 -4.22 5.85 -15.22
N LEU A 4 -2.94 6.17 -15.01
CA LEU A 4 -1.81 5.33 -15.39
C LEU A 4 -1.84 4.01 -14.60
N TYR A 5 -2.03 4.07 -13.28
CA TYR A 5 -2.05 2.89 -12.43
C TYR A 5 -3.22 1.96 -12.78
N ARG A 6 -4.40 2.52 -13.02
CA ARG A 6 -5.57 1.75 -13.45
C ARG A 6 -5.38 1.11 -14.82
N GLN A 7 -4.78 1.83 -15.78
CA GLN A 7 -4.49 1.25 -17.10
C GLN A 7 -3.43 0.15 -17.01
N ALA A 8 -2.35 0.36 -16.25
CA ALA A 8 -1.33 -0.65 -16.04
C ALA A 8 -1.92 -1.93 -15.42
N GLN A 9 -2.77 -1.79 -14.39
CA GLN A 9 -3.48 -2.91 -13.79
C GLN A 9 -4.41 -3.62 -14.79
N ALA A 10 -5.19 -2.85 -15.58
CA ALA A 10 -6.08 -3.41 -16.60
C ALA A 10 -5.33 -4.16 -17.71
N LEU A 11 -4.09 -3.76 -18.01
CA LEU A 11 -3.20 -4.43 -18.96
C LEU A 11 -2.45 -5.64 -18.36
N GLY A 12 -2.66 -5.94 -17.07
CA GLY A 12 -1.95 -7.02 -16.37
C GLY A 12 -0.47 -6.73 -16.10
N ILE A 13 -0.07 -5.46 -16.13
CA ILE A 13 1.29 -5.03 -15.83
C ILE A 13 1.49 -5.05 -14.32
N THR A 14 2.54 -5.72 -13.85
CA THR A 14 2.91 -5.70 -12.44
C THR A 14 3.40 -4.32 -12.04
N LEU A 15 2.68 -3.68 -11.12
CA LEU A 15 2.99 -2.37 -10.60
C LEU A 15 3.79 -2.50 -9.30
N LEU A 16 5.04 -2.03 -9.29
CA LEU A 16 5.85 -1.90 -8.09
C LEU A 16 6.12 -0.41 -7.85
N THR A 17 5.59 0.15 -6.76
CA THR A 17 5.87 1.54 -6.37
C THR A 17 6.38 1.62 -4.94
N MET A 18 7.31 2.54 -4.69
CA MET A 18 7.71 2.93 -3.34
C MET A 18 6.73 3.99 -2.84
N ALA A 19 5.68 3.54 -2.15
CA ALA A 19 4.64 4.44 -1.67
C ALA A 19 5.09 5.17 -0.40
N HIS A 20 5.63 6.40 -0.54
CA HIS A 20 5.70 7.38 0.56
C HIS A 20 4.35 8.07 0.80
N ARG A 21 3.46 8.06 -0.21
CA ARG A 21 2.19 8.78 -0.21
C ARG A 21 1.02 7.79 -0.09
N GLN A 22 0.24 7.94 0.97
CA GLN A 22 -0.89 7.05 1.30
C GLN A 22 -1.95 6.96 0.20
N ALA A 23 -2.15 8.02 -0.60
CA ALA A 23 -3.14 8.05 -1.67
C ALA A 23 -2.94 6.99 -2.77
N LEU A 24 -1.75 6.39 -2.85
CA LEU A 24 -1.40 5.34 -3.84
C LEU A 24 -1.80 3.93 -3.38
N TRP A 25 -2.09 3.72 -2.11
CA TRP A 25 -2.38 2.39 -1.55
C TRP A 25 -3.65 1.76 -2.15
N LYS A 26 -4.61 2.59 -2.59
CA LYS A 26 -5.82 2.13 -3.28
C LYS A 26 -5.58 1.33 -4.58
N HIS A 27 -4.36 1.38 -5.14
CA HIS A 27 -3.98 0.65 -6.35
C HIS A 27 -3.06 -0.54 -6.07
N HIS A 28 -2.80 -0.88 -4.80
CA HIS A 28 -1.89 -1.96 -4.42
C HIS A 28 -2.63 -3.03 -3.62
N GLU A 29 -2.36 -4.29 -3.96
CA GLU A 29 -2.96 -5.46 -3.29
C GLU A 29 -2.07 -5.99 -2.15
N TYR A 30 -0.76 -5.74 -2.24
CA TYR A 30 0.26 -6.23 -1.32
C TYR A 30 1.16 -5.09 -0.84
N LEU A 31 1.64 -5.23 0.39
CA LEU A 31 2.59 -4.33 1.02
C LEU A 31 3.88 -5.11 1.35
N LEU A 32 5.00 -4.61 0.87
CA LEU A 32 6.34 -5.01 1.30
C LEU A 32 6.89 -3.94 2.23
N MET A 33 7.17 -4.29 3.48
CA MET A 33 7.86 -3.41 4.42
C MET A 33 9.28 -3.90 4.65
N LEU A 34 10.23 -2.98 4.61
CA LEU A 34 11.63 -3.22 4.92
C LEU A 34 11.94 -2.56 6.27
N ASP A 35 12.59 -3.27 7.19
CA ASP A 35 12.85 -2.78 8.55
C ASP A 35 14.15 -1.94 8.69
N GLY A 36 14.92 -1.83 7.60
CA GLY A 36 16.20 -1.11 7.55
C GLY A 36 17.36 -1.82 8.27
N LYS A 37 17.12 -2.99 8.89
CA LYS A 37 18.11 -3.84 9.58
C LYS A 37 18.36 -5.17 8.87
N GLY A 38 17.77 -5.35 7.68
CA GLY A 38 17.91 -6.54 6.85
C GLY A 38 16.72 -7.49 6.91
N GLY A 39 15.70 -7.20 7.73
CA GLY A 39 14.43 -7.89 7.75
C GLY A 39 13.40 -7.24 6.83
N TRP A 40 12.38 -8.03 6.48
CA TRP A 40 11.28 -7.60 5.63
C TRP A 40 10.01 -8.38 5.97
N SER A 41 8.85 -7.78 5.66
CA SER A 41 7.56 -8.44 5.75
C SER A 41 6.74 -8.18 4.49
N PHE A 42 6.09 -9.23 3.97
CA PHE A 42 5.22 -9.14 2.80
C PHE A 42 3.83 -9.63 3.18
N ARG A 43 2.85 -8.75 3.09
CA ARG A 43 1.46 -9.04 3.50
C ARG A 43 0.44 -8.47 2.50
N PRO A 44 -0.71 -9.12 2.31
CA PRO A 44 -1.83 -8.52 1.59
C PRO A 44 -2.34 -7.27 2.33
N MET A 45 -2.72 -6.22 1.60
CA MET A 45 -3.32 -5.01 2.21
C MET A 45 -4.72 -5.25 2.80
N GLN A 46 -5.38 -6.37 2.49
CA GLN A 46 -6.76 -6.65 2.94
C GLN A 46 -6.87 -7.10 4.41
N THR A 47 -5.77 -7.27 5.14
CA THR A 47 -5.80 -7.68 6.57
C THR A 47 -5.82 -6.47 7.51
N LEU A 48 -6.72 -5.51 7.26
CA LEU A 48 -6.95 -4.36 8.14
C LEU A 48 -8.13 -4.66 9.05
N GLU A 49 -7.85 -5.32 10.18
CA GLU A 49 -8.66 -5.09 11.37
C GLU A 49 -8.48 -3.61 11.76
N PRO A 50 -9.55 -2.81 11.89
CA PRO A 50 -9.42 -1.41 12.23
C PRO A 50 -9.06 -1.29 13.72
N GLU A 51 -7.76 -1.20 14.05
CA GLU A 51 -7.39 -0.61 15.34
C GLU A 51 -7.70 0.90 15.28
N ALA A 52 -8.48 1.33 16.26
CA ALA A 52 -9.17 2.61 16.37
C ALA A 52 -8.43 3.81 15.74
N ALA A 53 -9.11 4.45 14.79
CA ALA A 53 -8.75 5.75 14.27
C ALA A 53 -8.81 6.81 15.39
N GLU A 54 -7.67 7.12 16.01
CA GLU A 54 -7.54 8.37 16.74
C GLU A 54 -7.34 9.51 15.74
N GLY A 55 -8.42 10.29 15.59
CA GLY A 55 -8.41 11.71 15.30
C GLY A 55 -7.43 12.20 14.23
N ASN A 56 -7.98 12.47 13.05
CA ASN A 56 -7.37 13.13 11.89
C ASN A 56 -6.84 12.19 10.81
N GLY A 57 -7.75 11.51 10.09
CA GLY A 57 -7.65 11.16 8.65
C GLY A 57 -6.49 10.29 8.16
N ASP A 58 -5.46 10.07 8.95
CA ASP A 58 -4.26 9.33 8.64
C ASP A 58 -4.45 7.94 9.19
N ILE A 59 -5.00 7.06 8.36
CA ILE A 59 -4.99 5.64 8.63
C ILE A 59 -3.51 5.24 8.72
N LYS A 60 -3.02 4.94 9.92
CA LYS A 60 -1.67 4.42 10.15
C LYS A 60 -1.69 2.92 9.90
N TYR A 61 -1.09 2.49 8.80
CA TYR A 61 -0.89 1.08 8.51
C TYR A 61 0.45 0.70 9.14
N THR A 62 0.42 0.32 10.43
CA THR A 62 1.55 -0.32 11.10
C THR A 62 1.66 -1.79 10.72
#